data_AF-A0A1H8YWY0-F1
#
_entry.id   AF-A0A1H8YWY0-F1
#
_cell.length_a   1.000
_cell.length_b   1.000
_cell.length_c   1.000
_cell.angle_alpha   90.00
_cell.angle_beta   90.00
_cell.angle_gamma   90.00
#
_symmetry.space_group_name_H-M   'P 1'
#
loop_
_entity.id
_entity.type
_entity.pdbx_description
1 polymer ?
#
loop_
_entity_poly.entity_id
_entity_poly.type
_entity_poly.pdbx_seq_one_letter_code
_entity_poly.pdbx_strand_id
1 'polypeptide(L)'
;MSELNLYFVGLVLLIFSNWYSRYTVQNAVTLLDDNKKVELINLFQKENKFNGLTVIALMIVFFVLIQLKFIPILYLMIGIFTLLITKIVYTYKIKLGKLKANNFPIEYIKKFNLASYIQIGGFLVFSILSILMIAIYA
;
A
#
# COMPACT_ATOMS: atom_id res chain seq x y z
N MET A 1 22.50 -13.46 14.57
CA MET A 1 21.03 -13.49 14.45
C MET A 1 20.72 -13.10 13.02
N SER A 2 20.40 -14.08 12.18
CA SER A 2 20.60 -14.05 10.73
C SER A 2 19.81 -12.96 10.00
N GLU A 3 20.36 -12.47 8.90
CA GLU A 3 19.84 -11.41 8.02
C GLU A 3 18.49 -11.75 7.38
N LEU A 4 18.22 -13.05 7.23
CA LEU A 4 16.90 -13.61 6.94
C LEU A 4 15.84 -13.06 7.91
N ASN A 5 16.22 -12.82 9.17
CA ASN A 5 15.32 -12.29 10.20
C ASN A 5 14.95 -10.83 9.93
N LEU A 6 15.82 -9.98 9.36
CA LEU A 6 15.49 -8.57 9.10
C LEU A 6 14.49 -8.42 7.95
N TYR A 7 14.72 -9.13 6.85
CA TYR A 7 13.78 -9.17 5.73
C TYR A 7 12.45 -9.80 6.15
N PHE A 8 12.51 -10.92 6.87
CA PHE A 8 11.33 -11.60 7.38
C PHE A 8 10.55 -10.73 8.39
N VAL A 9 11.23 -10.02 9.29
CA VAL A 9 10.60 -9.04 10.19
C VAL A 9 9.94 -7.92 9.40
N GLY A 10 10.60 -7.36 8.39
CA GLY A 10 10.01 -6.36 7.51
C GLY A 10 8.74 -6.86 6.80
N LEU A 11 8.78 -8.11 6.32
CA LEU A 11 7.64 -8.75 5.65
C LEU A 11 6.49 -9.02 6.63
N VAL A 12 6.78 -9.51 7.83
CA VAL A 12 5.78 -9.70 8.90
C VAL A 12 5.14 -8.37 9.28
N LEU A 13 5.93 -7.29 9.44
CA LEU A 13 5.42 -5.95 9.70
C LEU A 13 4.54 -5.43 8.56
N LEU A 14 4.92 -5.69 7.31
CA LEU A 14 4.11 -5.34 6.14
C LEU A 14 2.77 -6.09 6.13
N ILE A 15 2.77 -7.38 6.42
CA ILE A 15 1.54 -8.19 6.50
C ILE A 15 0.66 -7.68 7.64
N PHE A 16 1.26 -7.49 8.83
CA PHE A 16 0.54 -7.04 10.02
C PHE A 16 -0.07 -5.66 9.81
N SER A 17 0.69 -4.70 9.27
CA SER A 17 0.17 -3.36 8.96
C SER A 17 -0.96 -3.37 7.94
N ASN A 18 -0.86 -4.20 6.88
CA ASN A 18 -1.95 -4.36 5.92
C ASN A 18 -3.20 -5.00 6.54
N TRP A 19 -3.02 -6.04 7.36
CA TRP A 19 -4.11 -6.69 8.06
C TRP A 19 -4.79 -5.74 9.04
N TYR A 20 -4.02 -5.05 9.87
CA TYR A 20 -4.53 -4.09 10.86
C TYR A 20 -5.20 -2.88 10.19
N SER A 21 -4.65 -2.40 9.07
CA SER A 21 -5.28 -1.36 8.25
C SER A 21 -6.66 -1.80 7.76
N ARG A 22 -6.77 -3.00 7.18
CA ARG A 22 -8.05 -3.57 6.73
C ARG A 22 -9.04 -3.74 7.89
N TYR A 23 -8.58 -4.28 9.01
CA TYR A 23 -9.40 -4.44 10.21
C TYR A 23 -9.93 -3.10 10.71
N THR A 24 -9.08 -2.07 10.75
CA THR A 24 -9.47 -0.71 11.17
C THR A 24 -10.52 -0.11 10.24
N VAL A 25 -10.38 -0.29 8.91
CA VAL A 25 -11.39 0.19 7.94
C VAL A 25 -12.69 -0.60 8.07
N GLN A 26 -12.64 -1.92 8.22
CA GLN A 26 -13.84 -2.74 8.42
C GLN A 26 -14.61 -2.33 9.68
N ASN A 27 -13.90 -2.10 10.79
CA ASN A 27 -14.48 -1.57 12.01
C ASN A 27 -14.97 -0.12 11.86
N ALA A 28 -14.44 0.65 10.92
CA ALA A 28 -14.96 1.98 10.64
C ALA A 28 -16.30 1.91 9.89
N VAL A 29 -16.51 0.90 9.04
CA VAL A 29 -17.77 0.71 8.29
C VAL A 29 -18.97 0.51 9.21
N THR A 30 -18.77 -0.02 10.42
CA THR A 30 -19.85 -0.16 11.41
C THR A 30 -20.34 1.18 11.96
N LEU A 31 -19.56 2.25 11.82
CA LEU A 31 -19.94 3.64 12.17
C LEU A 31 -20.81 4.31 11.10
N LEU A 32 -21.06 3.63 9.97
CA LEU A 32 -21.87 4.17 8.87
C LEU A 32 -23.30 3.64 8.94
N ASP A 33 -24.26 4.50 8.63
CA ASP A 33 -25.63 4.08 8.35
C ASP A 33 -25.70 3.28 7.04
N ASP A 34 -26.74 2.47 6.86
CA ASP A 34 -26.86 1.57 5.71
C ASP A 34 -26.85 2.32 4.37
N ASN A 35 -27.44 3.52 4.32
CA ASN A 35 -27.36 4.39 3.15
C ASN A 35 -25.90 4.78 2.80
N LYS A 36 -25.09 5.12 3.81
CA LYS A 36 -23.67 5.49 3.62
C LYS A 36 -22.80 4.27 3.29
N LYS A 37 -23.15 3.07 3.77
CA LYS A 37 -22.48 1.82 3.37
C LYS A 37 -22.70 1.52 1.90
N VAL A 38 -23.94 1.65 1.41
CA VAL A 38 -24.26 1.45 -0.01
C VAL A 38 -23.54 2.49 -0.87
N GLU A 39 -23.52 3.75 -0.45
CA GLU A 39 -22.78 4.82 -1.12
C GLU A 39 -21.26 4.52 -1.18
N LEU A 40 -20.68 4.02 -0.07
CA LEU A 40 -19.28 3.62 0.00
C LEU A 40 -18.96 2.52 -1.02
N ILE A 41 -19.80 1.49 -1.10
CA ILE A 41 -19.63 0.39 -2.05
C ILE A 41 -19.67 0.94 -3.48
N ASN A 42 -20.69 1.72 -3.81
CA ASN A 42 -20.87 2.29 -5.15
C ASN A 42 -19.71 3.20 -5.57
N LEU A 43 -19.18 4.01 -4.65
CA LEU A 43 -18.05 4.92 -4.90
C LEU A 43 -16.75 4.19 -5.26
N PHE A 44 -16.54 2.99 -4.70
CA PHE A 44 -15.28 2.26 -4.84
C PHE A 44 -15.39 0.97 -5.67
N GLN A 45 -16.59 0.57 -6.09
CA GLN A 45 -16.83 -0.66 -6.87
C GLN A 45 -16.02 -0.70 -8.18
N LYS A 46 -15.84 0.47 -8.84
CA LYS A 46 -15.11 0.57 -10.12
C LYS A 46 -13.59 0.62 -9.97
N GLU A 47 -13.05 0.90 -8.79
CA GLU A 47 -11.60 1.10 -8.60
C GLU A 47 -10.79 -0.22 -8.66
N ASN A 48 -11.42 -1.36 -8.40
CA ASN A 48 -10.70 -2.64 -8.36
C ASN A 48 -10.39 -3.24 -9.73
N LYS A 49 -11.04 -2.78 -10.81
CA LYS A 49 -10.97 -3.47 -12.12
C LYS A 49 -9.57 -3.45 -12.75
N PHE A 50 -8.79 -2.40 -12.55
CA PHE A 50 -7.48 -2.23 -13.20
C PHE A 50 -6.27 -2.48 -12.29
N ASN A 51 -6.49 -2.61 -10.98
CA ASN A 51 -5.39 -2.76 -10.02
C ASN A 51 -4.56 -4.03 -10.26
N GLY A 52 -5.20 -5.16 -10.60
CA GLY A 52 -4.51 -6.41 -10.90
C GLY A 52 -3.63 -6.33 -12.15
N LEU A 53 -4.16 -5.76 -13.24
CA LEU A 53 -3.43 -5.53 -14.49
C LEU A 53 -2.18 -4.66 -14.28
N THR A 54 -2.29 -3.60 -13.47
CA THR A 54 -1.15 -2.74 -13.15
C THR A 54 -0.04 -3.50 -12.40
N VAL A 55 -0.40 -4.39 -11.48
CA VAL A 55 0.58 -5.20 -10.73
C VAL A 55 1.30 -6.18 -11.65
N ILE A 56 0.55 -6.86 -12.52
CA ILE A 56 1.12 -7.80 -13.50
C ILE A 56 2.10 -7.08 -14.44
N ALA A 57 1.71 -5.91 -14.98
CA ALA A 57 2.58 -5.12 -15.83
C ALA A 57 3.88 -4.69 -15.12
N LEU A 58 3.80 -4.27 -13.85
CA LEU A 58 4.96 -3.95 -13.02
C LEU A 58 5.90 -5.15 -12.84
N MET A 59 5.34 -6.35 -12.61
CA MET A 59 6.14 -7.56 -12.45
C MET A 59 6.87 -7.95 -13.75
N ILE A 60 6.21 -7.81 -14.90
CA ILE A 60 6.83 -8.09 -16.22
C ILE A 60 7.98 -7.12 -16.46
N VAL A 61 7.76 -5.81 -16.27
CA VAL A 61 8.81 -4.79 -16.43
C VAL A 61 10.00 -5.08 -15.51
N PHE A 62 9.74 -5.41 -14.24
CA PHE A 62 10.79 -5.77 -13.29
C PHE A 62 11.60 -6.99 -13.74
N PHE A 63 10.92 -8.06 -14.15
CA PHE A 63 11.58 -9.28 -14.62
C PHE A 63 12.49 -9.01 -15.83
N VAL A 64 12.00 -8.26 -16.81
CA VAL A 64 12.78 -7.90 -18.02
C VAL A 64 14.01 -7.06 -17.65
N LEU A 65 13.86 -6.07 -16.76
CA LEU A 65 14.97 -5.21 -16.34
C LEU A 65 16.07 -5.97 -15.58
N ILE A 66 15.70 -6.98 -14.78
CA ILE A 66 16.67 -7.87 -14.11
C ILE A 66 17.40 -8.74 -15.14
N GLN A 67 16.68 -9.38 -16.05
CA GLN A 67 17.27 -10.31 -17.01
C GLN A 67 18.30 -9.64 -17.91
N LEU A 68 18.03 -8.40 -18.31
CA LEU A 68 18.92 -7.65 -19.19
C LEU A 68 20.10 -6.98 -18.45
N LYS A 69 20.16 -7.05 -17.10
CA LYS A 69 21.19 -6.41 -16.25
C LYS A 69 21.46 -4.93 -16.58
N PHE A 70 20.48 -4.22 -17.14
CA PHE A 70 20.64 -2.83 -17.58
C PHE A 70 20.94 -1.86 -16.43
N ILE A 71 20.44 -2.17 -15.23
CA ILE A 71 20.50 -1.30 -14.06
C ILE A 71 20.90 -2.14 -12.84
N PRO A 72 21.81 -1.65 -11.96
CA PRO A 72 22.09 -2.31 -10.70
C PRO A 72 20.81 -2.53 -9.88
N ILE A 73 20.69 -3.72 -9.29
CA ILE A 73 19.47 -4.17 -8.57
C ILE A 73 19.03 -3.19 -7.48
N LEU A 74 19.98 -2.51 -6.82
CA LEU A 74 19.73 -1.50 -5.80
C LEU A 74 18.91 -0.32 -6.35
N TYR A 75 19.33 0.28 -7.47
CA TYR A 75 18.63 1.40 -8.08
C TYR A 75 17.26 1.00 -8.64
N LEU A 76 17.15 -0.21 -9.18
CA LEU A 76 15.88 -0.77 -9.64
C LEU A 76 14.88 -0.92 -8.48
N MET A 77 15.32 -1.46 -7.34
CA MET A 77 14.49 -1.60 -6.14
C MET A 77 14.05 -0.25 -5.59
N ILE A 78 14.96 0.72 -5.50
CA ILE A 78 14.63 2.09 -5.08
C ILE A 78 13.54 2.67 -5.99
N GLY A 79 13.72 2.59 -7.31
CA GLY A 79 12.75 3.11 -8.27
C GLY A 79 11.36 2.49 -8.12
N ILE A 80 11.29 1.16 -7.94
CA ILE A 80 10.02 0.45 -7.76
C ILE A 80 9.35 0.81 -6.43
N PHE A 81 10.11 0.84 -5.33
CA PHE A 81 9.54 1.22 -4.04
C PHE A 81 9.04 2.67 -4.06
N THR A 82 9.78 3.60 -4.67
CA THR A 82 9.33 4.99 -4.85
C THR A 82 8.04 5.06 -5.68
N LEU A 83 7.93 4.29 -6.77
CA LEU A 83 6.73 4.24 -7.59
C LEU A 83 5.53 3.68 -6.81
N LEU A 84 5.72 2.58 -6.07
CA LEU A 84 4.68 1.96 -5.24
C LEU A 84 4.21 2.90 -4.12
N ILE A 85 5.13 3.53 -3.39
CA ILE A 85 4.80 4.50 -2.34
C ILE A 85 4.01 5.67 -2.93
N THR A 86 4.48 6.22 -4.06
CA THR A 86 3.77 7.31 -4.77
C THR A 86 2.35 6.89 -5.13
N LYS A 87 2.17 5.68 -5.69
CA LYS A 87 0.86 5.13 -6.04
C LYS A 87 -0.05 5.01 -4.82
N ILE A 88 0.46 4.50 -3.69
CA ILE A 88 -0.32 4.34 -2.45
C ILE A 88 -0.76 5.71 -1.92
N VAL A 89 0.15 6.68 -1.84
CA VAL A 89 -0.13 8.04 -1.36
C VAL A 89 -1.14 8.74 -2.27
N TYR A 90 -0.98 8.60 -3.59
CA TYR A 90 -1.92 9.17 -4.58
C TYR A 90 -3.32 8.56 -4.42
N THR A 91 -3.40 7.23 -4.29
CA THR A 91 -4.66 6.52 -4.07
C THR A 91 -5.34 6.97 -2.77
N TYR A 92 -4.57 7.13 -1.68
CA TYR A 92 -5.08 7.67 -0.42
C TYR A 92 -5.69 9.06 -0.60
N LYS A 93 -4.99 9.99 -1.27
CA LYS A 93 -5.48 11.36 -1.52
C LYS A 93 -6.79 11.35 -2.31
N ILE A 94 -6.89 10.55 -3.36
CA ILE A 94 -8.12 10.41 -4.16
C ILE A 94 -9.26 9.88 -3.30
N LYS A 95 -9.04 8.79 -2.56
CA LYS A 95 -10.08 8.18 -1.72
C LYS A 95 -10.55 9.14 -0.64
N LEU A 96 -9.62 9.82 0.03
CA LEU A 96 -9.95 10.83 1.02
C LEU A 96 -10.75 11.99 0.42
N GLY A 97 -10.37 12.46 -0.77
CA GLY A 97 -11.11 13.49 -1.51
C GLY A 97 -12.55 13.06 -1.79
N LYS A 98 -12.75 11.82 -2.28
CA LYS A 98 -14.09 11.25 -2.51
C LYS A 98 -14.90 11.12 -1.22
N LEU A 99 -14.30 10.68 -0.12
CA LEU A 99 -14.99 10.56 1.16
C LEU A 99 -15.45 11.92 1.69
N LYS A 100 -14.60 12.94 1.58
CA LYS A 100 -14.95 14.32 1.98
C LYS A 100 -16.02 14.92 1.09
N ALA A 101 -15.94 14.72 -0.23
CA ALA A 101 -16.92 15.25 -1.18
C ALA A 101 -18.33 14.66 -1.00
N ASN A 102 -18.44 13.43 -0.48
CA ASN A 102 -19.69 12.74 -0.23
C ASN A 102 -20.16 12.83 1.24
N ASN A 103 -19.62 13.79 2.01
CA ASN A 103 -20.02 14.07 3.40
C ASN A 103 -20.00 12.82 4.31
N PHE A 104 -18.95 11.99 4.20
CA PHE A 104 -18.79 10.87 5.12
C PHE A 104 -18.51 11.36 6.55
N PRO A 105 -18.95 10.62 7.60
CA PRO A 105 -18.73 10.99 8.99
C PRO A 105 -17.25 11.22 9.31
N ILE A 106 -16.97 12.27 10.10
CA ILE A 106 -15.59 12.62 10.49
C ILE A 106 -14.92 11.47 11.23
N GLU A 107 -15.67 10.72 12.04
CA GLU A 107 -15.16 9.55 12.76
C GLU A 107 -14.68 8.44 11.82
N TYR A 108 -15.46 8.16 10.76
CA TYR A 108 -15.06 7.24 9.71
C TYR A 108 -13.77 7.72 9.01
N ILE A 109 -13.70 9.01 8.65
CA ILE A 109 -12.53 9.61 8.00
C ILE A 109 -11.29 9.50 8.90
N LYS A 110 -11.41 9.73 10.22
CA LYS A 110 -10.31 9.57 11.17
C LYS A 110 -9.78 8.13 11.18
N LYS A 111 -10.66 7.13 11.24
CA LYS A 111 -10.28 5.71 11.20
C LYS A 111 -9.67 5.32 9.85
N PHE A 112 -10.20 5.84 8.75
CA PHE A 112 -9.65 5.65 7.41
C PHE A 112 -8.24 6.24 7.27
N ASN A 113 -8.01 7.44 7.81
CA ASN A 113 -6.68 8.06 7.81
C ASN A 113 -5.68 7.24 8.65
N LEU A 114 -6.08 6.83 9.86
CA LEU A 114 -5.26 5.98 10.71
C LEU A 114 -4.86 4.69 9.99
N ALA A 115 -5.83 4.00 9.39
CA ALA A 115 -5.59 2.78 8.63
C ALA A 115 -4.63 3.01 7.45
N SER A 116 -4.79 4.13 6.74
CA SER A 116 -3.94 4.49 5.60
C SER A 116 -2.51 4.81 6.05
N TYR A 117 -2.33 5.52 7.16
CA TYR A 117 -1.00 5.81 7.71
C TYR A 117 -0.28 4.56 8.20
N ILE A 118 -1.01 3.63 8.84
CA ILE A 118 -0.43 2.34 9.26
C ILE A 118 0.03 1.54 8.04
N GLN A 119 -0.77 1.49 6.98
CA GLN A 119 -0.40 0.80 5.74
C GLN A 119 0.81 1.43 5.05
N ILE A 120 0.83 2.76 4.90
CA ILE A 120 1.95 3.49 4.30
C ILE A 120 3.21 3.32 5.14
N GLY A 121 3.11 3.44 6.47
CA GLY A 121 4.22 3.24 7.39
C GLY A 121 4.81 1.84 7.30
N GLY A 122 3.96 0.80 7.25
CA GLY A 122 4.41 -0.57 7.04
C GLY A 122 5.14 -0.76 5.71
N PHE A 123 4.64 -0.16 4.63
CA PHE A 123 5.30 -0.18 3.32
C PHE A 123 6.66 0.52 3.34
N LEU A 124 6.76 1.66 4.02
CA LEU A 124 8.01 2.41 4.17
C LEU A 124 9.06 1.61 4.94
N VAL A 125 8.68 1.04 6.10
CA VAL A 125 9.58 0.22 6.92
C VAL A 125 10.10 -0.97 6.11
N PHE A 126 9.21 -1.69 5.42
CA PHE A 126 9.60 -2.81 4.56
C PHE A 126 10.56 -2.37 3.44
N SER A 127 10.27 -1.25 2.78
CA SER A 127 11.10 -0.74 1.68
C SER A 127 12.50 -0.37 2.18
N ILE A 128 12.60 0.33 3.32
CA ILE A 128 13.88 0.72 3.92
C ILE A 128 14.70 -0.51 4.31
N LEU A 129 14.10 -1.47 5.01
CA LEU A 129 14.79 -2.71 5.40
C LEU A 129 15.26 -3.52 4.19
N SER A 130 14.45 -3.58 3.13
CA SER A 130 14.79 -4.29 1.89
C SER A 130 15.96 -3.61 1.16
N ILE A 131 15.95 -2.27 1.07
CA ILE A 131 17.04 -1.50 0.45
C ILE A 131 18.33 -1.65 1.27
N LEU A 132 18.26 -1.52 2.59
CA LEU A 132 19.42 -1.67 3.49
C LEU A 132 20.04 -3.05 3.36
N MET A 133 19.21 -4.11 3.31
CA MET A 133 19.70 -5.46 3.07
C MET A 133 20.49 -5.51 1.77
N ILE A 134 19.89 -5.08 0.65
CA ILE A 134 20.56 -5.14 -0.66
C ILE A 134 21.84 -4.30 -0.69
N ALA A 135 21.85 -3.11 -0.10
CA ALA A 135 23.01 -2.24 -0.07
C ALA A 135 24.20 -2.81 0.72
N ILE A 136 23.96 -3.71 1.69
CA ILE A 136 25.02 -4.36 2.46
C ILE A 136 25.63 -5.54 1.69
N TYR A 137 24.88 -6.19 0.79
CA TYR A 137 25.30 -7.42 0.08
C TYR A 137 25.56 -7.25 -1.42
N ALA A 138 25.35 -6.05 -1.97
CA ALA A 138 25.65 -5.70 -3.36
C ALA A 138 27.09 -5.20 -3.50
#